data_AF-A0A957U9F9-F1
#
_entry.id   AF-A0A957U9F9-F1
#
_cell.length_a   1.000
_cell.length_b   1.000
_cell.length_c   1.000
_cell.angle_alpha   90.00
_cell.angle_beta   90.00
_cell.angle_gamma   90.00
#
_symmetry.space_group_name_H-M   'P 1'
#
loop_
_entity.id
_entity.type
_entity.pdbx_description
1 polymer ?
#
loop_
_entity_poly.entity_id
_entity_poly.type
_entity_poly.pdbx_seq_one_letter_code
_entity_poly.pdbx_strand_id
1 'polypeptide(L)'
;IAVEHYEHQLEASLRALREMRGRALLADEVGLGKTIEAGIIMKELVQRGLVRSVLVLTPASLTEQWREELLNKFHEEFTVMEQPAEWEAIDAAAGGRWIVSLDRAKLARHRDTILAREYDLLIVDEAHKLKNRSTQAWQFVNQVR
;
A
#
# COMPACT_ATOMS: atom_id res chain seq x y z
N ILE A 1 14.89 -8.32 -14.44
CA ILE A 1 15.38 -7.63 -13.22
C ILE A 1 15.94 -8.73 -12.32
N ALA A 2 17.23 -8.70 -11.97
CA ALA A 2 17.84 -9.72 -11.13
C ALA A 2 17.62 -9.35 -9.65
N VAL A 3 16.36 -9.47 -9.21
CA VAL A 3 16.06 -9.69 -7.79
C VAL A 3 16.03 -11.21 -7.64
N GLU A 4 16.84 -11.76 -6.74
CA GLU A 4 16.84 -13.19 -6.47
C GLU A 4 15.48 -13.55 -5.87
N HIS A 5 14.60 -14.10 -6.69
CA HIS A 5 13.26 -14.48 -6.30
C HIS A 5 13.35 -15.75 -5.48
N TYR A 6 12.98 -15.70 -4.20
CA TYR A 6 12.66 -16.93 -3.53
C TYR A 6 11.27 -17.38 -3.97
N GLU A 7 11.20 -18.49 -4.69
CA GLU A 7 9.98 -19.06 -5.30
C GLU A 7 8.82 -19.17 -4.29
N HIS A 8 9.14 -19.45 -3.02
CA HIS A 8 8.17 -19.52 -1.92
C HIS A 8 7.51 -18.17 -1.58
N GLN A 9 8.20 -17.04 -1.75
CA GLN A 9 7.63 -15.70 -1.50
C GLN A 9 6.54 -15.39 -2.52
N LEU A 10 6.75 -15.76 -3.79
CA LEU A 10 5.78 -15.59 -4.85
C LEU A 10 4.56 -16.51 -4.65
N GLU A 11 4.79 -17.74 -4.23
CA GLU A 11 3.72 -18.71 -3.94
C GLU A 11 2.84 -18.28 -2.76
N ALA A 12 3.46 -17.84 -1.65
CA ALA A 12 2.73 -17.34 -0.48
C ALA A 12 1.86 -16.12 -0.84
N SER A 13 2.38 -15.25 -1.68
CA SER A 13 1.70 -14.06 -2.19
C SER A 13 0.51 -14.39 -3.08
N LEU A 14 0.70 -15.25 -4.08
CA LEU A 14 -0.36 -15.68 -4.98
C LEU A 14 -1.46 -16.43 -4.24
N ARG A 15 -1.09 -17.22 -3.22
CA ARG A 15 -2.03 -17.91 -2.35
C ARG A 15 -2.87 -16.93 -1.53
N ALA A 16 -2.26 -15.89 -0.95
CA ALA A 16 -2.99 -14.88 -0.19
C ALA A 16 -4.00 -14.10 -1.08
N LEU A 17 -3.62 -13.79 -2.31
CA LEU A 17 -4.52 -13.13 -3.27
C LEU A 17 -5.70 -14.01 -3.68
N ARG A 18 -5.47 -15.31 -3.90
CA ARG A 18 -6.48 -16.26 -4.38
C ARG A 18 -7.38 -16.81 -3.27
N GLU A 19 -6.81 -17.16 -2.13
CA GLU A 19 -7.51 -17.90 -1.06
C GLU A 19 -8.02 -16.99 0.06
N MET A 20 -7.37 -15.86 0.34
CA MET A 20 -7.74 -14.97 1.45
C MET A 20 -8.67 -13.81 1.03
N ARG A 21 -9.37 -13.95 -0.10
CA ARG A 21 -10.27 -12.91 -0.67
C ARG A 21 -9.57 -11.55 -0.82
N GLY A 22 -8.32 -11.54 -1.29
CA GLY A 22 -7.53 -10.32 -1.47
C GLY A 22 -6.91 -9.72 -0.21
N ARG A 23 -7.06 -10.34 0.96
CA ARG A 23 -6.43 -9.88 2.22
C ARG A 23 -5.19 -10.70 2.56
N ALA A 24 -4.01 -10.15 2.36
CA ALA A 24 -2.74 -10.77 2.74
C ALA A 24 -2.14 -10.07 3.98
N LEU A 25 -1.56 -10.83 4.90
CA LEU A 25 -0.68 -10.30 5.93
C LEU A 25 0.74 -10.80 5.64
N LEU A 26 1.64 -9.88 5.26
CA LEU A 26 3.06 -10.17 5.11
C LEU A 26 3.73 -9.98 6.48
N ALA A 27 4.23 -11.07 7.07
CA ALA A 27 4.72 -11.08 8.45
C ALA A 27 6.00 -11.90 8.62
N ASP A 28 7.03 -11.62 7.82
CA ASP A 28 8.37 -12.23 8.03
C ASP A 28 9.24 -11.46 9.04
N GLU A 29 10.49 -11.87 9.26
CA GLU A 29 11.43 -11.22 10.19
C GLU A 29 11.82 -9.79 9.79
N VAL A 30 12.15 -8.95 10.76
CA VAL A 30 12.58 -7.56 10.56
C VAL A 30 13.92 -7.55 9.80
N GLY A 31 13.98 -6.86 8.65
CA GLY A 31 15.21 -6.74 7.84
C GLY A 31 15.24 -7.54 6.52
N LEU A 32 14.23 -8.37 6.22
CA LEU A 32 14.22 -9.27 5.05
C LEU A 32 13.59 -8.71 3.76
N GLY A 33 13.23 -7.42 3.70
CA GLY A 33 12.76 -6.80 2.45
C GLY A 33 11.25 -6.92 2.18
N LYS A 34 10.39 -6.72 3.19
CA LYS A 34 8.91 -6.71 3.03
C LYS A 34 8.43 -5.69 1.99
N THR A 35 9.14 -4.57 1.86
CA THR A 35 8.89 -3.58 0.80
C THR A 35 9.08 -4.19 -0.59
N ILE A 36 10.10 -5.03 -0.76
CA ILE A 36 10.34 -5.78 -2.01
C ILE A 36 9.23 -6.79 -2.24
N GLU A 37 8.88 -7.60 -1.23
CA GLU A 37 7.79 -8.58 -1.36
C GLU A 37 6.48 -7.89 -1.75
N ALA A 38 6.05 -6.88 -1.00
CA ALA A 38 4.85 -6.10 -1.32
C ALA A 38 4.91 -5.50 -2.73
N GLY A 39 6.09 -5.01 -3.14
CA GLY A 39 6.33 -4.52 -4.51
C GLY A 39 6.19 -5.62 -5.58
N ILE A 40 6.69 -6.83 -5.34
CA ILE A 40 6.56 -7.99 -6.25
C ILE A 40 5.08 -8.34 -6.43
N ILE A 41 4.33 -8.45 -5.34
CA ILE A 41 2.89 -8.76 -5.37
C ILE A 41 2.15 -7.71 -6.17
N MET A 42 2.37 -6.44 -5.82
CA MET A 42 1.73 -5.31 -6.48
C MET A 42 2.05 -5.29 -7.97
N LYS A 43 3.32 -5.47 -8.35
CA LYS A 43 3.74 -5.46 -9.75
C LYS A 43 3.07 -6.57 -10.56
N GLU A 44 3.00 -7.79 -10.02
CA GLU A 44 2.35 -8.91 -10.67
C GLU A 44 0.86 -8.65 -10.91
N LEU A 45 0.17 -8.11 -9.90
CA LEU A 45 -1.25 -7.77 -9.99
C LEU A 45 -1.51 -6.65 -11.01
N VAL A 46 -0.65 -5.62 -11.03
CA VAL A 46 -0.71 -4.53 -12.01
C VAL A 46 -0.49 -5.06 -13.42
N GLN A 47 0.51 -5.92 -13.64
CA GLN A 47 0.79 -6.50 -14.96
C GLN A 47 -0.34 -7.39 -15.49
N ARG A 48 -1.08 -8.05 -14.60
CA ARG A 48 -2.28 -8.82 -14.96
C ARG A 48 -3.53 -7.96 -15.14
N GLY A 49 -3.46 -6.66 -14.91
CA GLY A 49 -4.60 -5.74 -14.97
C GLY A 49 -5.63 -5.95 -13.86
N LEU A 50 -5.26 -6.65 -12.78
CA LEU A 50 -6.13 -6.91 -11.63
C LEU A 50 -6.17 -5.75 -10.64
N VAL A 51 -5.13 -4.91 -10.64
CA VAL A 51 -4.99 -3.74 -9.78
C VAL A 51 -4.69 -2.51 -10.63
N ARG A 52 -5.50 -1.48 -10.46
CA ARG A 52 -5.39 -0.16 -11.11
C ARG A 52 -5.35 0.98 -10.09
N SER A 53 -5.84 0.77 -8.87
CA SER A 53 -5.71 1.67 -7.74
C SER A 53 -4.93 1.04 -6.57
N VAL A 54 -3.87 1.71 -6.11
CA VAL A 54 -3.05 1.26 -4.97
C VAL A 54 -2.91 2.37 -3.94
N LEU A 55 -3.13 2.05 -2.66
CA LEU A 55 -2.80 2.92 -1.54
C LEU A 55 -1.76 2.26 -0.65
N VAL A 56 -0.66 2.97 -0.39
CA VAL A 56 0.35 2.60 0.60
C VAL A 56 0.20 3.51 1.82
N LEU A 57 -0.07 2.92 2.98
CA LEU A 57 -0.05 3.60 4.28
C LEU A 57 1.21 3.21 5.03
N THR A 58 2.06 4.19 5.34
CA THR A 58 3.37 3.97 5.95
C THR A 58 3.68 5.02 7.04
N PRO A 59 4.68 4.85 7.92
CA PRO A 59 5.20 5.96 8.71
C PRO A 59 5.64 7.16 7.86
N ALA A 60 5.51 8.38 8.39
CA ALA A 60 5.89 9.59 7.66
C ALA A 60 7.35 9.61 7.19
N SER A 61 8.25 8.99 7.96
CA SER A 61 9.67 8.89 7.62
C SER A 61 9.97 7.95 6.45
N LEU A 62 9.01 7.11 6.02
CA LEU A 62 9.22 6.07 5.01
C LEU A 62 8.50 6.36 3.69
N THR A 63 7.72 7.44 3.58
CA THR A 63 6.94 7.74 2.36
C THR A 63 7.84 7.92 1.13
N GLU A 64 8.92 8.67 1.25
CA GLU A 64 9.87 8.91 0.17
C GLU A 64 10.67 7.66 -0.17
N GLN A 65 11.09 6.90 0.84
CA GLN A 65 11.77 5.62 0.62
C GLN A 65 10.88 4.64 -0.15
N TRP A 66 9.60 4.52 0.22
CA TRP A 66 8.63 3.73 -0.53
C TRP A 66 8.53 4.18 -1.99
N ARG A 67 8.43 5.50 -2.24
CA ARG A 67 8.37 6.04 -3.61
C ARG A 67 9.61 5.68 -4.41
N GLU A 68 10.80 5.87 -3.83
CA GLU A 68 12.07 5.57 -4.48
C GLU A 68 12.23 4.08 -4.76
N GLU A 69 11.90 3.20 -3.81
CA GLU A 69 11.99 1.76 -4.03
C GLU A 69 11.02 1.27 -5.11
N LEU A 70 9.78 1.75 -5.09
CA LEU A 70 8.76 1.41 -6.09
C LEU A 70 9.13 1.91 -7.49
N LEU A 71 9.69 3.13 -7.59
CA LEU A 71 10.16 3.67 -8.84
C LEU A 71 11.40 2.92 -9.36
N ASN A 72 12.43 2.77 -8.54
CA ASN A 72 13.73 2.27 -8.98
C ASN A 72 13.72 0.76 -9.25
N LYS A 73 12.98 -0.01 -8.44
CA LYS A 73 13.01 -1.49 -8.51
C LYS A 73 11.85 -2.06 -9.32
N PHE A 74 10.71 -1.37 -9.34
CA PHE A 74 9.48 -1.87 -9.98
C PHE A 74 9.01 -1.01 -11.15
N HIS A 75 9.63 0.15 -11.38
CA HIS A 75 9.22 1.11 -12.40
C HIS A 75 7.74 1.51 -12.25
N GLU A 76 7.29 1.66 -11.00
CA GLU A 76 5.94 2.07 -10.67
C GLU A 76 5.98 3.46 -10.03
N GLU A 77 5.36 4.43 -10.71
CA GLU A 77 5.26 5.79 -10.20
C GLU A 77 4.13 5.89 -9.16
N PHE A 78 4.47 6.45 -8.00
CA PHE A 78 3.54 6.73 -6.92
C PHE A 78 3.58 8.22 -6.56
N THR A 79 2.41 8.80 -6.33
CA THR A 79 2.26 10.15 -5.79
C THR A 79 2.26 10.09 -4.27
N VAL A 80 3.24 10.74 -3.63
CA VAL A 80 3.23 10.94 -2.18
C VAL A 80 2.30 12.11 -1.88
N MET A 81 1.27 11.91 -1.04
CA MET A 81 0.28 12.97 -0.80
C MET A 81 0.68 13.88 0.38
N GLU A 82 1.21 15.03 0.02
CA GLU A 82 1.68 16.10 0.89
C GLU A 82 1.02 17.44 0.59
N GLN A 83 0.89 17.78 -0.68
CA GLN A 83 0.40 19.05 -1.18
C GLN A 83 -1.10 19.00 -1.46
N PRO A 84 -1.83 20.12 -1.27
CA PRO A 84 -3.27 20.18 -1.54
C PRO A 84 -3.69 19.66 -2.92
N ALA A 85 -2.92 19.96 -3.96
CA ALA A 85 -3.21 19.54 -5.33
C ALA A 85 -3.29 18.00 -5.49
N GLU A 86 -2.52 17.24 -4.71
CA GLU A 86 -2.53 15.77 -4.78
C GLU A 86 -3.80 15.19 -4.14
N TRP A 87 -4.32 15.86 -3.11
CA TRP A 87 -5.60 15.52 -2.47
C TRP A 87 -6.80 15.89 -3.33
N GLU A 88 -6.69 16.90 -4.18
CA GLU A 88 -7.75 17.23 -5.14
C GLU A 88 -7.74 16.27 -6.35
N ALA A 89 -6.54 15.84 -6.78
CA ALA A 89 -6.39 14.97 -7.94
C ALA A 89 -6.94 13.54 -7.74
N ILE A 90 -6.94 13.03 -6.51
CA ILE A 90 -7.39 11.66 -6.20
C ILE A 90 -8.88 11.44 -6.49
N ASP A 91 -9.71 12.45 -6.27
CA ASP A 91 -11.17 12.38 -6.46
C ASP A 91 -11.54 12.24 -7.94
N ALA A 92 -10.77 12.86 -8.83
CA ALA A 92 -10.99 12.82 -10.28
C ALA A 92 -10.37 11.58 -10.96
N ALA A 93 -9.54 10.82 -10.26
CA ALA A 93 -8.73 9.77 -10.86
C ALA A 93 -9.54 8.49 -11.09
N ALA A 94 -9.53 7.92 -12.30
CA ALA A 94 -10.14 6.61 -12.54
C ALA A 94 -9.34 5.46 -11.90
N GLY A 95 -8.02 5.64 -11.78
CA GLY A 95 -7.06 4.75 -11.12
C GLY A 95 -5.88 5.59 -10.61
N GLY A 96 -4.92 4.98 -9.91
CA GLY A 96 -3.77 5.72 -9.41
C GLY A 96 -3.04 5.02 -8.29
N ARG A 97 -1.88 5.56 -7.93
CA ARG A 97 -0.97 4.94 -6.97
C ARG A 97 -0.50 6.00 -6.00
N TRP A 98 -0.87 5.84 -4.74
CA TRP A 98 -0.66 6.86 -3.72
C TRP A 98 0.10 6.30 -2.53
N ILE A 99 0.97 7.13 -1.97
CA ILE A 99 1.67 6.89 -0.70
C ILE A 99 1.25 7.99 0.25
N VAL A 100 0.80 7.60 1.44
CA VAL A 100 0.41 8.53 2.49
C VAL A 100 0.93 8.04 3.83
N SER A 101 1.39 8.99 4.65
CA SER A 101 1.67 8.66 6.04
C SER A 101 0.38 8.38 6.80
N LEU A 102 0.34 7.32 7.60
CA LEU A 102 -0.86 6.95 8.35
C LEU A 102 -1.36 8.08 9.28
N ASP A 103 -0.43 8.85 9.84
CA ASP A 103 -0.75 10.00 10.68
C ASP A 103 -1.42 11.12 9.90
N ARG A 104 -1.07 11.34 8.63
CA ARG A 104 -1.71 12.34 7.77
C ARG A 104 -3.05 11.81 7.26
N ALA A 105 -3.12 10.55 6.85
CA ALA A 105 -4.32 9.89 6.33
C ALA A 105 -5.53 10.02 7.26
N LYS A 106 -5.29 9.78 8.57
CA LYS A 106 -6.36 9.71 9.57
C LYS A 106 -6.88 11.08 10.01
N LEU A 107 -6.25 12.18 9.61
CA LEU A 107 -6.69 13.53 9.96
C LEU A 107 -8.04 13.84 9.33
N ALA A 108 -8.93 14.52 10.05
CA ALA A 108 -10.30 14.80 9.60
C ALA A 108 -10.37 15.42 8.18
N ARG A 109 -9.44 16.31 7.84
CA ARG A 109 -9.39 16.98 6.51
C ARG A 109 -8.97 16.08 5.34
N HIS A 110 -8.42 14.89 5.60
CA HIS A 110 -7.88 13.98 4.58
C HIS A 110 -8.58 12.63 4.59
N ARG A 111 -9.12 12.24 5.75
CA ARG A 111 -9.78 10.98 5.99
C ARG A 111 -10.87 10.71 4.96
N ASP A 112 -11.77 11.66 4.76
CA ASP A 112 -12.95 11.44 3.92
C ASP A 112 -12.56 11.26 2.46
N THR A 113 -11.54 11.97 1.98
CA THR A 113 -10.96 11.78 0.64
C THR A 113 -10.42 10.36 0.44
N ILE A 114 -9.70 9.80 1.43
CA ILE A 114 -9.22 8.41 1.35
C ILE A 114 -10.39 7.43 1.40
N LEU A 115 -11.38 7.65 2.27
CA LEU A 115 -12.49 6.72 2.47
C LEU A 115 -13.56 6.78 1.38
N ALA A 116 -13.61 7.85 0.59
CA ALA A 116 -14.56 8.00 -0.52
C ALA A 116 -14.27 7.08 -1.71
N ARG A 117 -13.07 6.49 -1.75
CA ARG A 117 -12.57 5.66 -2.85
C ARG A 117 -12.44 4.19 -2.45
N GLU A 118 -12.66 3.31 -3.42
CA GLU A 118 -12.26 1.90 -3.35
C GLU A 118 -10.88 1.69 -4.00
N TYR A 119 -9.99 1.03 -3.27
CA TYR A 119 -8.65 0.69 -3.72
C TYR A 119 -8.60 -0.80 -4.08
N ASP A 120 -8.07 -1.12 -5.26
CA ASP A 120 -7.88 -2.51 -5.65
C ASP A 120 -6.81 -3.20 -4.77
N LEU A 121 -5.87 -2.41 -4.22
CA LEU A 121 -4.84 -2.88 -3.29
C LEU A 121 -4.53 -1.84 -2.21
N LEU A 122 -4.64 -2.26 -0.95
CA LEU A 122 -4.17 -1.53 0.23
C LEU A 122 -2.92 -2.20 0.81
N ILE A 123 -1.82 -1.47 0.88
CA ILE A 123 -0.58 -1.89 1.55
C ILE A 123 -0.45 -1.08 2.83
N VAL A 124 -0.29 -1.77 3.96
CA VAL A 124 -0.10 -1.11 5.26
C VAL A 124 1.24 -1.55 5.83
N ASP A 125 2.19 -0.63 5.80
CA ASP A 125 3.50 -0.80 6.40
C ASP A 125 3.41 -0.63 7.92
N GLU A 126 4.28 -1.33 8.64
CA GLU A 126 4.28 -1.37 10.11
C GLU A 126 2.92 -1.72 10.72
N ALA A 127 2.18 -2.65 10.09
CA ALA A 127 0.87 -3.12 10.56
C ALA A 127 0.87 -3.62 12.02
N HIS A 128 2.04 -3.97 12.57
CA HIS A 128 2.21 -4.28 13.98
C HIS A 128 1.78 -3.12 14.93
N LYS A 129 1.72 -1.88 14.43
CA LYS A 129 1.21 -0.70 15.14
C LYS A 129 -0.32 -0.68 15.23
N LEU A 130 -1.02 -1.52 14.46
CA LEU A 130 -2.47 -1.63 14.38
C LEU A 130 -3.04 -2.75 15.26
N LYS A 131 -2.42 -3.08 16.39
CA LYS A 131 -2.91 -4.16 17.27
C LYS A 131 -4.15 -3.78 18.08
N ASN A 132 -4.29 -2.50 18.44
CA ASN A 132 -5.38 -2.04 19.30
C ASN A 132 -6.56 -1.48 18.47
N ARG A 133 -7.69 -2.20 18.49
CA ARG A 133 -8.94 -1.85 17.81
C ARG A 133 -9.59 -0.54 18.28
N SER A 134 -9.27 -0.08 19.49
CA SER A 134 -9.78 1.19 20.00
C SER A 134 -9.03 2.41 19.44
N THR A 135 -7.92 2.20 18.73
CA THR A 135 -7.12 3.31 18.19
C THR A 135 -7.75 3.89 16.93
N GLN A 136 -7.63 5.22 16.79
CA GLN A 136 -8.06 5.93 15.58
C GLN A 136 -7.38 5.37 14.31
N ALA A 137 -6.11 4.96 14.42
CA ALA A 137 -5.34 4.37 13.33
C ALA A 137 -5.96 3.04 12.85
N TRP A 138 -6.28 2.12 13.77
CA TRP A 138 -6.94 0.87 13.41
C TRP A 138 -8.32 1.11 12.81
N GLN A 139 -9.13 1.96 13.45
CA GLN A 139 -10.48 2.28 12.96
C GLN A 139 -10.47 2.93 11.58
N PHE A 140 -9.48 3.78 11.30
CA PHE A 140 -9.28 4.36 9.98
C PHE A 140 -8.96 3.29 8.94
N VAL A 141 -7.91 2.50 9.16
CA VAL A 141 -7.48 1.46 8.22
C VAL A 141 -8.59 0.43 7.97
N ASN A 142 -9.35 0.06 8.99
CA ASN A 142 -10.47 -0.88 8.87
C ASN A 142 -11.67 -0.33 8.08
N GLN A 143 -11.71 0.98 7.80
CA GLN A 143 -12.76 1.61 6.98
C GLN A 143 -12.34 1.80 5.53
N VAL A 144 -11.05 1.73 5.22
CA VAL A 144 -10.56 1.78 3.83
C VAL A 144 -11.06 0.54 3.09
N ARG A 145 -11.64 0.75 1.90
CA ARG A 145 -12.26 -0.29 1.08
C ARG A 145 -11.36 -0.71 -0.06
#